data_AF-A0A7J9GIQ8-F1
#
_entry.id   AF-A0A7J9GIQ8-F1
#
_cell.length_a   1.000
_cell.length_b   1.000
_cell.length_c   1.000
_cell.angle_alpha   90.00
_cell.angle_beta   90.00
_cell.angle_gamma   90.00
#
_symmetry.space_group_name_H-M   'P 1'
#
loop_
_entity.id
_entity.type
_entity.pdbx_description
1 polymer ?
#
loop_
_entity_poly.entity_id
_entity_poly.type
_entity_poly.pdbx_seq_one_letter_code
_entity_poly.pdbx_strand_id
1 'polypeptide(L)'
;MELAVSCVGYCGADLKALCTEAAIHAFREKYPQVYTSDDKYLIDVDSVKVEKYHFIEAMSTITPASQRGSIVHSRPLSLVVAPCLQRHLQKSMNHISDIFPPLTVSSELTKLSILSYGSAIPLVYRPRLLLCGGDGSGLVNILHPLEF
;
A
#
# COMPACT_ATOMS: atom_id res chain seq x y z
N MET A 1 12.37 3.84 5.84
CA MET A 1 11.17 2.99 6.02
C MET A 1 9.91 3.81 5.75
N GLU A 2 9.84 4.49 4.60
CA GLU A 2 8.76 5.45 4.32
C GLU A 2 8.13 5.17 2.95
N LEU A 3 8.95 4.91 1.92
CA LEU A 3 8.47 4.58 0.58
C LEU A 3 7.55 3.35 0.54
N ALA A 4 7.87 2.29 1.28
CA ALA A 4 7.05 1.08 1.31
C ALA A 4 5.61 1.34 1.81
N VAL A 5 5.46 2.26 2.78
CA VAL A 5 4.15 2.66 3.30
C VAL A 5 3.39 3.52 2.31
N SER A 6 4.09 4.32 1.50
CA SER A 6 3.50 5.14 0.45
C SER A 6 3.17 4.38 -0.84
N CYS A 7 3.76 3.20 -1.06
CA CYS A 7 3.52 2.36 -2.25
C CYS A 7 2.27 1.46 -2.14
N VAL A 8 1.30 1.78 -1.28
CA VAL A 8 0.06 1.01 -1.19
C VAL A 8 -0.68 1.03 -2.53
N GLY A 9 -1.00 -0.15 -3.06
CA GLY A 9 -1.67 -0.29 -4.35
C GLY A 9 -0.77 -0.34 -5.59
N TYR A 10 0.54 -0.18 -5.41
CA TYR A 10 1.52 -0.41 -6.48
C TYR A 10 1.69 -1.91 -6.72
N CYS A 11 1.65 -2.31 -7.98
CA CYS A 11 2.09 -3.64 -8.40
C CYS A 11 3.60 -3.65 -8.70
N GLY A 12 4.17 -4.84 -8.95
CA GLY A 12 5.60 -4.95 -9.28
C GLY A 12 6.03 -4.15 -10.51
N ALA A 13 5.14 -3.98 -11.49
CA ALA A 13 5.41 -3.13 -12.66
C ALA A 13 5.46 -1.65 -12.29
N ASP A 14 4.60 -1.19 -11.38
CA ASP A 14 4.60 0.20 -10.92
C ASP A 14 5.85 0.50 -10.10
N LEU A 15 6.30 -0.44 -9.26
CA LEU A 15 7.56 -0.30 -8.51
C LEU A 15 8.77 -0.22 -9.44
N LYS A 16 8.77 -1.01 -10.52
CA LYS A 16 9.81 -0.92 -11.55
C LYS A 16 9.79 0.46 -12.21
N ALA A 17 8.62 0.93 -12.63
CA ALA A 17 8.47 2.25 -13.22
C ALA A 17 8.91 3.37 -12.25
N LEU A 18 8.58 3.25 -10.97
CA LEU A 18 8.96 4.21 -9.92
C LEU A 18 10.48 4.33 -9.78
N CYS A 19 11.18 3.20 -9.72
CA CYS A 19 12.65 3.22 -9.66
C CYS A 19 13.26 3.80 -10.95
N THR A 20 12.67 3.52 -12.11
CA THR A 20 13.13 4.07 -13.39
C THR A 20 12.96 5.59 -13.45
N GLU A 21 11.80 6.11 -13.07
CA GLU A 21 11.54 7.56 -13.05
C GLU A 21 12.42 8.29 -12.03
N ALA A 22 12.61 7.73 -10.83
CA ALA A 22 13.51 8.32 -9.83
C ALA A 22 14.96 8.39 -10.34
N ALA A 23 15.43 7.37 -11.05
CA ALA A 23 16.76 7.36 -11.66
C ALA A 23 16.89 8.39 -12.80
N ILE A 24 15.87 8.51 -13.66
CA ILE A 24 15.84 9.51 -14.74
C ILE A 24 15.83 10.92 -14.15
N HIS A 25 15.10 11.15 -13.06
CA HIS A 25 15.07 12.46 -12.39
C HIS A 25 16.43 12.84 -11.83
N ALA A 26 17.09 11.92 -11.11
CA ALA A 26 18.46 12.13 -10.60
C ALA A 26 19.47 12.40 -11.73
N PHE A 27 19.32 11.69 -12.85
CA PHE A 27 20.16 11.88 -14.02
C PHE A 27 19.96 13.26 -14.66
N ARG A 28 18.70 13.69 -14.83
CA ARG A 28 18.33 15.00 -15.38
C ARG A 28 18.87 16.17 -14.56
N GLU A 29 18.82 16.04 -13.24
CA GLU A 29 19.37 17.05 -12.34
C GLU A 29 20.89 17.13 -12.42
N LYS A 30 21.56 15.98 -12.50
CA LYS A 30 23.03 15.92 -12.55
C LYS A 30 23.60 16.37 -13.90
N TYR A 31 22.90 16.05 -14.98
CA TYR A 31 23.33 16.25 -16.36
C TYR A 31 22.29 16.97 -17.22
N PRO A 32 21.86 18.19 -16.86
CA PRO A 32 20.88 18.94 -17.63
C PRO A 32 21.33 19.21 -19.06
N GLN A 33 22.65 19.32 -19.28
CA GLN A 33 23.24 19.60 -20.60
C GLN A 33 22.93 18.53 -21.66
N VAL A 34 22.69 17.28 -21.25
CA VAL A 34 22.33 16.18 -22.17
C VAL A 34 21.00 16.44 -22.88
N TYR A 35 20.18 17.37 -22.39
CA TYR A 35 18.90 17.76 -22.97
C TYR A 35 18.92 19.13 -23.67
N THR A 36 20.06 19.85 -23.64
CA THR A 36 20.16 21.21 -24.20
C THR A 36 21.09 21.33 -25.39
N SER A 37 21.92 20.32 -25.66
CA SER A 37 22.92 20.34 -26.73
C SER A 37 23.11 18.95 -27.33
N ASP A 38 23.46 18.89 -28.61
CA ASP A 38 23.71 17.65 -29.36
C ASP A 38 25.16 17.14 -29.22
N ASP A 39 25.98 17.81 -28.42
CA ASP A 39 27.38 17.45 -28.18
C ASP A 39 27.48 16.17 -27.34
N LYS A 40 28.52 15.37 -27.61
CA LYS A 40 28.81 14.15 -26.83
C LYS A 40 29.52 14.50 -25.53
N TYR A 41 28.82 14.35 -24.41
CA TYR A 41 29.39 14.55 -23.07
C TYR A 41 29.94 13.26 -22.46
N LEU A 42 31.05 13.37 -21.74
CA LEU A 42 31.54 12.29 -20.88
C LEU A 42 30.67 12.23 -19.62
N ILE A 43 29.95 11.11 -19.44
CA ILE A 43 29.06 10.90 -18.30
C ILE A 43 29.78 10.01 -17.29
N ASP A 44 29.89 10.51 -16.06
CA ASP A 44 30.34 9.73 -14.92
C ASP A 44 29.10 9.20 -14.17
N VAL A 45 28.79 7.92 -14.41
CA VAL A 45 27.60 7.26 -13.86
C VAL A 45 27.66 7.19 -12.33
N ASP A 46 28.85 7.06 -11.75
CA ASP A 46 29.03 6.96 -10.30
C ASP A 46 28.73 8.29 -9.59
N SER A 47 28.71 9.39 -10.34
CA SER A 47 28.36 10.72 -9.82
C SER A 47 26.85 10.96 -9.70
N VAL A 48 26.02 10.10 -10.30
CA VAL A 48 24.55 10.17 -10.22
C VAL A 48 24.08 9.48 -8.95
N LYS A 49 23.52 10.24 -8.01
CA LYS A 49 23.01 9.72 -6.75
C LYS A 49 21.50 9.89 -6.66
N VAL A 50 20.80 8.78 -6.49
CA VAL A 50 19.34 8.81 -6.30
C VAL A 50 19.03 9.05 -4.83
N GLU A 51 18.54 10.25 -4.53
CA GLU A 51 18.04 10.62 -3.21
C GLU A 51 16.53 10.38 -3.01
N LYS A 52 16.07 10.53 -1.77
CA LYS A 52 14.67 10.30 -1.38
C LYS A 52 13.68 11.20 -2.14
N TYR A 53 14.02 12.47 -2.38
CA TYR A 53 13.10 13.40 -3.04
C TYR A 53 12.80 12.99 -4.48
N HIS A 54 13.74 12.34 -5.19
CA HIS A 54 13.49 11.78 -6.52
C HIS A 54 12.35 10.76 -6.52
N PHE A 55 12.27 9.93 -5.49
CA PHE A 55 11.17 8.98 -5.34
C PHE A 55 9.85 9.68 -5.03
N ILE A 56 9.86 10.73 -4.19
CA ILE A 56 8.66 11.50 -3.87
C ILE A 56 8.11 12.17 -5.15
N GLU A 57 8.99 12.76 -5.96
CA GLU A 57 8.60 13.40 -7.22
C GLU A 57 8.09 12.36 -8.23
N ALA A 58 8.78 11.23 -8.38
CA ALA A 58 8.35 10.14 -9.25
C ALA A 58 7.00 9.51 -8.82
N MET A 59 6.69 9.49 -7.52
CA MET A 59 5.38 9.05 -7.04
C MET A 59 4.24 9.97 -7.47
N SER A 60 4.51 11.25 -7.74
CA SER A 60 3.49 12.20 -8.19
C SER A 60 3.04 11.95 -9.63
N THR A 61 3.91 11.33 -10.45
CA THR A 61 3.64 11.07 -11.87
C THR A 61 3.06 9.67 -12.11
N ILE A 62 3.31 8.72 -11.20
CA ILE A 62 2.89 7.33 -11.35
C ILE A 62 1.54 7.09 -10.67
N THR A 63 0.53 6.72 -11.47
CA THR A 63 -0.74 6.22 -10.94
C THR A 63 -0.62 4.72 -10.64
N PRO A 64 -0.86 4.23 -9.40
CA PRO A 64 -0.78 2.83 -9.04
C PRO A 64 -1.80 1.97 -9.80
N ALA A 65 -1.47 0.71 -10.09
CA ALA A 65 -2.36 -0.21 -10.80
C ALA A 65 -3.72 -0.37 -10.11
N SER A 66 -3.78 -0.40 -8.77
CA SER A 66 -5.05 -0.53 -8.03
C SER A 66 -6.01 0.65 -8.23
N GLN A 67 -5.49 1.81 -8.64
CA GLN A 67 -6.26 3.04 -8.85
C GLN A 67 -6.63 3.28 -10.33
N ARG A 68 -6.10 2.47 -11.27
CA ARG A 68 -6.33 2.67 -12.72
C ARG A 68 -7.69 2.20 -13.23
N GLY A 69 -8.46 1.47 -12.42
CA GLY A 69 -9.75 0.88 -12.84
C GLY A 69 -10.88 0.97 -11.82
N SER A 70 -10.62 1.51 -10.62
CA SER A 70 -11.62 1.64 -9.55
C SER A 70 -11.24 2.75 -8.59
N ILE A 71 -12.24 3.37 -7.95
CA ILE A 71 -12.03 4.30 -6.85
C ILE A 71 -11.57 3.47 -5.64
N VAL A 72 -10.38 3.76 -5.12
CA VAL A 72 -9.89 3.17 -3.87
C VAL A 72 -10.50 3.96 -2.71
N HIS A 73 -11.40 3.31 -1.99
CA HIS A 73 -12.03 3.88 -0.80
C HIS A 73 -11.20 3.65 0.47
N SER A 74 -10.23 2.74 0.42
CA SER A 74 -9.41 2.40 1.57
C SER A 74 -8.36 3.46 1.89
N ARG A 75 -8.39 3.98 3.12
CA ARG A 75 -7.46 5.02 3.60
C ARG A 75 -7.19 4.87 5.09
N PRO A 76 -5.92 5.06 5.54
CA PRO A 76 -5.61 5.05 6.96
C PRO A 76 -6.26 6.23 7.69
N LEU A 77 -6.41 6.11 9.01
CA LEU A 77 -6.88 7.22 9.85
C LEU A 77 -5.91 8.41 9.73
N SER A 78 -6.47 9.61 9.54
CA SER A 78 -5.69 10.85 9.62
C SER A 78 -5.08 11.00 11.02
N LEU A 79 -3.86 11.54 11.08
CA LEU A 79 -3.13 11.77 12.35
C LEU A 79 -3.93 12.60 13.36
N VAL A 80 -4.83 13.47 12.88
CA VAL A 80 -5.68 14.31 13.73
C VAL A 80 -6.77 13.50 14.43
N VAL A 81 -7.35 12.52 13.75
CA VAL A 81 -8.50 11.74 14.26
C VAL A 81 -8.08 10.39 14.85
N ALA A 82 -6.86 9.94 14.55
CA ALA A 82 -6.31 8.69 15.04
C ALA A 82 -6.39 8.56 16.58
N PRO A 83 -5.99 9.56 17.40
CA PRO A 83 -6.04 9.41 18.86
C PRO A 83 -7.46 9.10 19.40
N CYS A 84 -8.50 9.64 18.76
CA CYS A 84 -9.88 9.45 19.16
C CYS A 84 -10.49 8.13 18.65
N LEU A 85 -10.15 7.74 17.42
CA LEU A 85 -10.81 6.64 16.72
C LEU A 85 -10.02 5.32 16.72
N GLN A 86 -8.73 5.35 17.05
CA GLN A 86 -7.87 4.16 16.95
C GLN A 86 -8.30 3.02 17.88
N ARG A 87 -8.81 3.32 19.09
CA ARG A 87 -9.36 2.30 19.98
C ARG A 87 -10.56 1.59 19.35
N HIS A 88 -11.44 2.36 18.71
CA HIS A 88 -12.64 1.82 18.06
C HIS A 88 -12.27 1.00 16.84
N LEU A 89 -11.33 1.49 16.01
CA LEU A 89 -10.80 0.75 14.87
C LEU A 89 -10.20 -0.59 15.32
N GLN A 90 -9.36 -0.59 16.37
CA GLN A 90 -8.75 -1.83 16.88
C GLN A 90 -9.81 -2.83 17.37
N LYS A 91 -10.84 -2.35 18.07
CA LYS A 91 -11.94 -3.21 18.54
C LYS A 91 -12.71 -3.82 17.36
N SER A 92 -13.02 -3.02 16.35
CA SER A 92 -13.66 -3.51 15.11
C SER A 92 -12.78 -4.52 14.38
N MET A 93 -11.48 -4.27 14.28
CA MET A 93 -10.53 -5.20 13.66
C MET A 93 -10.46 -6.54 14.39
N ASN A 94 -10.46 -6.54 15.72
CA ASN A 94 -10.49 -7.79 16.49
C ASN A 94 -11.79 -8.59 16.23
N HIS A 95 -12.94 -7.92 16.19
CA HIS A 95 -14.19 -8.59 15.82
C HIS A 95 -14.18 -9.10 14.38
N ILE A 96 -13.58 -8.36 13.44
CA ILE A 96 -13.42 -8.81 12.05
C ILE A 96 -12.52 -10.04 12.00
N SER A 97 -11.41 -10.10 12.72
CA SER A 97 -10.53 -11.28 12.72
C SER A 97 -11.20 -12.52 13.32
N ASP A 98 -12.10 -12.33 14.28
CA ASP A 98 -12.85 -13.45 14.87
C ASP A 98 -13.93 -13.98 13.91
N ILE A 99 -14.61 -13.09 13.18
CA ILE A 99 -15.69 -13.42 12.24
C ILE A 99 -15.14 -13.87 10.88
N PHE A 100 -14.03 -13.29 10.44
CA PHE A 100 -13.36 -13.50 9.16
C PHE A 100 -11.88 -13.80 9.43
N PRO A 101 -11.56 -15.01 9.94
CA PRO A 101 -10.18 -15.36 10.26
C PRO A 101 -9.31 -15.24 9.01
N PRO A 102 -8.23 -14.43 9.04
CA PRO A 102 -7.37 -14.27 7.89
C PRO A 102 -6.70 -15.60 7.59
N LEU A 103 -6.82 -16.07 6.34
CA LEU A 103 -6.08 -17.24 5.85
C LEU A 103 -4.60 -16.86 5.71
N THR A 104 -3.86 -16.86 6.81
CA THR A 104 -2.40 -16.79 6.77
C THR A 104 -1.89 -18.17 6.33
N VAL A 105 -1.72 -18.34 5.02
CA VAL A 105 -1.05 -19.53 4.45
C VAL A 105 0.44 -19.44 4.81
N SER A 106 0.77 -19.83 6.04
CA SER A 106 2.15 -19.98 6.50
C SER A 106 2.65 -21.35 6.06
N SER A 107 3.53 -21.34 5.05
CA SER A 107 4.45 -22.42 4.68
C SER A 107 3.82 -23.75 4.22
N GLU A 108 4.39 -24.33 3.16
CA GLU A 108 3.95 -25.59 2.52
C GLU A 108 3.85 -26.80 3.48
N LEU A 109 4.38 -26.71 4.70
CA LEU A 109 4.33 -27.76 5.71
C LEU A 109 2.92 -28.00 6.29
N THR A 110 2.00 -27.03 6.24
CA THR A 110 0.60 -27.21 6.72
C THR A 110 -0.34 -27.82 5.68
N LYS A 111 0.04 -27.91 4.40
CA LYS A 111 -0.80 -28.58 3.38
C LYS A 111 -1.06 -30.06 3.69
N LEU A 112 -0.13 -30.73 4.38
CA LEU A 112 -0.25 -32.15 4.70
C LEU A 112 -1.17 -32.44 5.90
N SER A 113 -1.39 -31.47 6.80
CA SER A 113 -2.34 -31.65 7.93
C SER A 113 -3.79 -31.36 7.54
N ILE A 114 -4.03 -30.61 6.45
CA ILE A 114 -5.37 -30.22 5.99
C ILE A 114 -6.19 -31.41 5.44
N LEU A 115 -5.54 -32.49 4.99
CA LEU A 115 -6.23 -33.66 4.41
C LEU A 115 -6.53 -34.78 5.43
N SER A 116 -6.02 -34.69 6.66
CA SER A 116 -6.03 -35.84 7.60
C SER A 116 -7.15 -35.78 8.65
N TYR A 117 -7.71 -34.60 8.95
CA TYR A 117 -8.82 -34.48 9.90
C TYR A 117 -9.85 -33.51 9.33
N GLY A 118 -11.08 -33.99 9.14
CA GLY A 118 -12.21 -33.26 8.53
C GLY A 118 -12.76 -32.08 9.33
N SER A 119 -11.92 -31.23 9.91
CA SER A 119 -12.29 -29.94 10.49
C SER A 119 -11.05 -29.06 10.70
N ALA A 120 -10.65 -28.29 9.68
CA ALA A 120 -9.59 -27.29 9.79
C ALA A 120 -9.94 -25.95 9.11
N ILE A 121 -11.23 -25.68 8.92
CA ILE A 121 -11.72 -24.37 8.47
C ILE A 121 -12.59 -23.82 9.60
N PRO A 122 -12.33 -22.60 10.11
CA PRO A 122 -13.32 -21.90 10.92
C PRO A 122 -14.56 -21.72 10.05
N LEU A 123 -15.56 -22.58 10.24
CA LEU A 123 -16.80 -22.61 9.46
C LEU A 123 -17.71 -21.49 9.94
N VAL A 124 -17.37 -20.25 9.61
CA VAL A 124 -18.30 -19.13 9.78
C VAL A 124 -19.26 -19.16 8.60
N TYR A 125 -20.48 -19.63 8.84
CA TYR A 125 -21.50 -19.72 7.81
C TYR A 125 -22.14 -18.34 7.58
N ARG A 126 -21.91 -17.75 6.40
CA ARG A 126 -22.45 -16.46 5.96
C ARG A 126 -22.21 -15.30 6.96
N PRO A 127 -20.94 -15.03 7.32
CA PRO A 127 -20.62 -13.90 8.19
C PRO A 127 -21.14 -12.58 7.61
N ARG A 128 -21.73 -11.75 8.47
CA ARG A 128 -22.17 -10.39 8.16
C ARG A 128 -21.76 -9.49 9.31
N LEU A 129 -21.24 -8.31 9.00
CA LEU A 129 -20.88 -7.30 9.98
C LEU A 129 -21.59 -6.00 9.63
N LEU A 130 -22.22 -5.37 10.63
CA LEU A 130 -22.85 -4.07 10.50
C LEU A 130 -22.26 -3.16 11.59
N LEU A 131 -21.69 -2.03 11.17
CA LEU A 131 -21.23 -0.97 12.07
C LEU A 131 -22.31 0.10 12.17
N CYS A 132 -22.75 0.43 13.38
CA CYS A 132 -23.79 1.43 13.65
C CYS A 132 -23.27 2.49 14.64
N GLY A 133 -23.82 3.70 14.54
CA GLY A 133 -23.46 4.85 15.36
C GLY A 133 -24.31 6.06 14.98
N GLY A 134 -24.37 7.06 15.86
CA GLY A 134 -25.13 8.30 15.61
C GLY A 134 -24.43 9.22 14.62
N ASP A 135 -25.14 10.27 14.17
CA ASP A 135 -24.56 11.28 13.28
C ASP A 135 -23.32 11.93 13.91
N GLY A 136 -22.24 12.04 13.14
CA GLY A 136 -20.97 12.59 13.62
C GLY A 136 -20.11 11.66 14.48
N SER A 137 -20.50 10.40 14.68
CA SER A 137 -19.70 9.42 15.45
C SER A 137 -18.40 8.95 14.78
N GLY A 138 -18.06 9.48 13.60
CA GLY A 138 -16.80 9.18 12.90
C GLY A 138 -16.79 7.83 12.19
N LEU A 139 -17.96 7.20 11.96
CA LEU A 139 -18.06 5.90 11.27
C LEU A 139 -17.39 5.90 9.90
N VAL A 140 -17.54 6.98 9.13
CA VAL A 140 -16.92 7.12 7.80
C VAL A 140 -15.40 6.98 7.89
N ASN A 141 -14.79 7.62 8.89
CA ASN A 141 -13.36 7.56 9.12
C ASN A 141 -12.89 6.17 9.59
N ILE A 142 -13.74 5.41 10.29
CA ILE A 142 -13.44 4.03 10.71
C ILE A 142 -13.64 3.04 9.56
N LEU A 143 -14.54 3.33 8.61
CA LEU A 143 -14.84 2.44 7.50
C LEU A 143 -13.72 2.40 6.47
N HIS A 144 -13.09 3.54 6.16
CA HIS A 144 -12.00 3.59 5.18
C HIS A 144 -10.83 2.65 5.48
N PRO A 145 -10.33 2.48 6.72
CA PRO A 145 -9.31 1.48 7.00
C PRO A 145 -9.77 0.01 6.90
N LEU A 146 -11.08 -0.24 6.87
CA LEU A 146 -11.69 -1.59 6.87
C LEU A 146 -12.11 -2.05 5.47
N GLU A 147 -12.15 -1.14 4.49
CA GLU A 147 -12.38 -1.47 3.10
C GLU A 147 -11.09 -2.10 2.53
N PHE A 148 -11.17 -3.36 2.11
CA PHE A 148 -10.08 -4.12 1.50
C PHE A 148 -10.20 -4.10 -0.03
#